data_AF-A0A0V0IDI8-F1
#
_entry.id   AF-A0A0V0IDI8-F1
#
_cell.length_a   1.000
_cell.length_b   1.000
_cell.length_c   1.000
_cell.angle_alpha   90.00
_cell.angle_beta   90.00
_cell.angle_gamma   90.00
#
_symmetry.space_group_name_H-M   'P 1'
#
loop_
_entity.id
_entity.type
_entity.pdbx_description
1 polymer ?
#
loop_
_entity_poly.entity_id
_entity_poly.type
_entity_poly.pdbx_seq_one_letter_code
_entity_poly.pdbx_strand_id
1 'polypeptide(L)'
;MEILPANKQARGLRLFSWADLQVKLNSELLSNLGNFVNRVLSFIAKDPDSGYGSIILDAEGAESHSLTKALGEKVRSCVQQYVEAMEKVKLKQGLKVAMSISSEGNGYLQASQFWKLYKEDRPSCSIVMRTACGLVYLLACLLEPFMPSFSREVLKQLNMPPETQFSLSDEGGDIETGKRPWDILPAGHKIGTPAPLFKELKDEEVEFYRNKFAGS
;
A
#
# COMPACT_ATOMS: atom_id res chain seq x y z
N MET A 1 55.04 -6.76 4.66
CA MET A 1 54.29 -5.56 4.21
C MET A 1 54.11 -5.72 2.71
N GLU A 2 52.94 -5.89 2.13
CA GLU A 2 51.57 -5.69 2.60
C GLU A 2 50.70 -6.55 1.66
N ILE A 3 49.92 -7.47 2.22
CA ILE A 3 49.03 -8.35 1.46
C ILE A 3 47.82 -7.48 1.11
N LEU A 4 47.63 -7.18 -0.18
CA LEU A 4 46.37 -6.62 -0.68
C LEU A 4 45.25 -7.63 -0.39
N PRO A 5 44.22 -7.30 0.40
CA PRO A 5 43.07 -8.18 0.54
C PRO A 5 42.29 -8.16 -0.76
N ALA A 6 42.33 -9.29 -1.46
CA ALA A 6 41.48 -9.55 -2.61
C ALA A 6 40.00 -9.43 -2.19
N ASN A 7 39.38 -8.42 -2.80
CA ASN A 7 38.09 -8.52 -3.47
C ASN A 7 36.86 -8.90 -2.60
N LYS A 8 36.10 -7.85 -2.28
CA LYS A 8 34.62 -7.77 -2.23
C LYS A 8 33.88 -9.08 -1.91
N GLN A 9 33.27 -9.09 -0.73
CA GLN A 9 32.11 -9.92 -0.38
C GLN A 9 31.26 -10.24 -1.61
N ALA A 10 31.23 -11.52 -1.99
CA ALA A 10 30.28 -12.02 -2.96
C ALA A 10 28.87 -11.68 -2.47
N ARG A 11 28.23 -10.67 -3.08
CA ARG A 11 26.79 -10.45 -2.96
C ARG A 11 26.15 -11.78 -3.39
N GLY A 12 25.57 -12.50 -2.43
CA GLY A 12 25.03 -13.84 -2.65
C GLY A 12 24.15 -13.89 -3.89
N LEU A 13 24.47 -14.81 -4.80
CA LEU A 13 23.66 -15.10 -5.98
C LEU A 13 22.23 -15.41 -5.52
N ARG A 14 21.26 -14.61 -5.97
CA ARG A 14 19.85 -14.94 -5.78
C ARG A 14 19.42 -15.85 -6.91
N LEU A 15 19.20 -17.12 -6.59
CA LEU A 15 18.59 -18.08 -7.50
C LEU A 15 17.09 -17.82 -7.54
N PHE A 16 16.53 -17.86 -8.75
CA PHE A 16 15.09 -17.78 -8.94
C PHE A 16 14.45 -19.13 -8.56
N SER A 17 13.29 -19.07 -7.92
CA SER A 17 12.47 -20.23 -7.58
C SER A 17 11.01 -19.91 -7.87
N TRP A 18 10.35 -20.77 -8.64
CA TRP A 18 8.91 -20.66 -8.91
C TRP A 18 8.07 -20.76 -7.62
N ALA A 19 8.51 -21.58 -6.66
CA ALA A 19 7.85 -21.71 -5.37
C ALA A 19 7.99 -20.42 -4.53
N ASP A 20 9.19 -19.81 -4.53
CA ASP A 20 9.40 -18.55 -3.80
C ASP A 20 8.58 -17.41 -4.42
N LEU A 21 8.48 -17.38 -5.76
CA LEU A 21 7.62 -16.45 -6.47
C LEU A 21 6.16 -16.62 -6.06
N GLN A 22 5.65 -17.86 -6.03
CA GLN A 22 4.29 -18.16 -5.60
C GLN A 22 4.02 -17.68 -4.18
N VAL A 23 4.89 -18.04 -3.24
CA VAL A 23 4.77 -17.62 -1.84
C VAL A 23 4.73 -16.10 -1.75
N LYS A 24 5.63 -15.38 -2.43
CA LYS A 24 5.68 -13.92 -2.39
C LYS A 24 4.47 -13.27 -3.06
N LEU A 25 4.00 -13.79 -4.19
CA LEU A 25 2.82 -13.28 -4.88
C LEU A 25 1.56 -13.48 -4.02
N ASN A 26 1.34 -14.69 -3.50
CA ASN A 26 0.12 -15.01 -2.78
C ASN A 26 0.08 -14.37 -1.37
N SER A 27 1.21 -14.35 -0.65
CA SER A 27 1.24 -13.80 0.71
C SER A 27 1.42 -12.29 0.77
N GLU A 28 2.37 -11.72 0.01
CA GLU A 28 2.71 -10.30 0.12
C GLU A 28 1.82 -9.44 -0.78
N LEU A 29 1.62 -9.84 -2.04
CA LEU A 29 0.85 -9.05 -2.99
C LEU A 29 -0.65 -9.31 -2.83
N LEU A 30 -1.11 -10.55 -2.93
CA LEU A 30 -2.53 -10.85 -2.88
C LEU A 30 -3.10 -10.68 -1.45
N SER A 31 -2.54 -11.38 -0.46
CA SER A 31 -3.14 -11.46 0.88
C SER A 31 -2.90 -10.22 1.77
N ASN A 32 -1.85 -9.43 1.49
CA ASN A 32 -1.54 -8.22 2.24
C ASN A 32 -1.90 -6.96 1.46
N LEU A 33 -1.12 -6.58 0.43
CA LEU A 33 -1.31 -5.33 -0.30
C LEU A 33 -2.67 -5.26 -1.03
N GLY A 34 -2.97 -6.26 -1.86
CA GLY A 34 -4.20 -6.34 -2.64
C GLY A 34 -5.44 -6.45 -1.76
N ASN A 35 -5.38 -7.25 -0.70
CA ASN A 35 -6.45 -7.37 0.29
C ASN A 35 -6.74 -6.03 0.98
N PHE A 36 -5.71 -5.29 1.40
CA PHE A 36 -5.89 -3.97 2.01
C PHE A 36 -6.62 -3.02 1.06
N VAL A 37 -6.09 -2.84 -0.16
CA VAL A 37 -6.70 -1.94 -1.16
C VAL A 37 -8.13 -2.36 -1.47
N ASN A 38 -8.37 -3.65 -1.72
CA ASN A 38 -9.69 -4.15 -2.06
C ASN A 38 -10.70 -3.94 -0.92
N ARG A 39 -10.33 -4.21 0.34
CA ARG A 39 -11.22 -4.00 1.50
C ARG A 39 -11.63 -2.53 1.64
N VAL A 40 -10.68 -1.61 1.44
CA VAL A 40 -10.95 -0.17 1.54
C VAL A 40 -11.89 0.28 0.43
N LEU A 41 -11.51 0.04 -0.82
CA LEU A 41 -12.24 0.56 -1.97
C LEU A 41 -13.60 -0.11 -2.12
N SER A 42 -13.69 -1.43 -1.93
CA SER A 42 -14.97 -2.14 -2.00
C SER A 42 -15.93 -1.74 -0.87
N PHE A 43 -15.43 -1.36 0.31
CA PHE A 43 -16.31 -0.84 1.36
C PHE A 43 -16.88 0.53 1.00
N ILE A 44 -16.04 1.44 0.48
CA ILE A 44 -16.48 2.78 0.06
C ILE A 44 -17.48 2.68 -1.11
N ALA A 45 -17.24 1.77 -2.06
CA ALA A 45 -18.07 1.60 -3.26
C ALA A 45 -19.44 0.93 -3.02
N LYS A 46 -19.66 0.32 -1.84
CA LYS A 46 -20.97 -0.25 -1.49
C LYS A 46 -22.04 0.83 -1.45
N ASP A 47 -23.28 0.44 -1.76
CA ASP A 47 -24.44 1.33 -1.71
C ASP A 47 -24.60 2.00 -0.33
N PRO A 48 -25.24 3.18 -0.23
CA PRO A 48 -25.38 3.95 1.01
C PRO A 48 -26.02 3.20 2.21
N ASP A 49 -26.74 2.10 1.95
CA ASP A 49 -27.28 1.23 3.00
C ASP A 49 -26.19 0.38 3.67
N SER A 50 -25.11 0.06 2.96
CA SER A 50 -24.06 -0.88 3.39
C SER A 50 -22.62 -0.36 3.25
N GLY A 51 -22.44 0.89 2.80
CA GLY A 51 -21.19 1.62 2.64
C GLY A 51 -21.43 3.10 2.33
N TYR A 52 -20.59 3.71 1.49
CA TYR A 52 -20.57 5.17 1.27
C TYR A 52 -20.93 5.63 -0.14
N GLY A 53 -21.50 4.75 -0.98
CA GLY A 53 -21.99 5.11 -2.31
C GLY A 53 -20.88 5.63 -3.24
N SER A 54 -19.67 5.08 -3.10
CA SER A 54 -18.45 5.51 -3.80
C SER A 54 -17.95 6.92 -3.46
N ILE A 55 -18.44 7.53 -2.38
CA ILE A 55 -18.02 8.87 -1.94
C ILE A 55 -17.12 8.77 -0.71
N ILE A 56 -16.01 9.51 -0.72
CA ILE A 56 -15.17 9.71 0.46
C ILE A 56 -15.85 10.74 1.37
N LEU A 57 -16.26 10.30 2.55
CA LEU A 57 -16.91 11.16 3.53
C LEU A 57 -15.90 12.04 4.28
N ASP A 58 -16.42 13.07 4.96
CA ASP A 58 -15.58 13.93 5.77
C ASP A 58 -15.02 13.19 7.01
N ALA A 59 -13.90 13.67 7.54
CA ALA A 59 -13.18 13.07 8.66
C ALA A 59 -12.87 14.11 9.74
N GLU A 60 -13.87 14.91 10.12
CA GLU A 60 -13.73 15.86 11.22
C GLU A 60 -13.21 15.16 12.48
N GLY A 61 -12.20 15.75 13.11
CA GLY A 61 -11.59 15.20 14.32
C GLY A 61 -10.57 14.07 14.10
N ALA A 62 -10.20 13.73 12.86
CA ALA A 62 -9.20 12.70 12.55
C ALA A 62 -7.87 12.87 13.31
N GLU A 63 -7.41 14.11 13.49
CA GLU A 63 -6.19 14.43 14.24
C GLU A 63 -6.24 14.02 15.72
N SER A 64 -7.45 13.97 16.29
CA SER A 64 -7.70 13.60 17.69
C SER A 64 -8.09 12.14 17.87
N HIS A 65 -8.43 11.43 16.78
CA HIS A 65 -8.76 10.02 16.81
C HIS A 65 -7.52 9.17 17.05
N SER A 66 -7.46 8.49 18.20
CA SER A 66 -6.25 7.86 18.74
C SER A 66 -5.59 6.86 17.79
N LEU A 67 -6.35 5.94 17.19
CA LEU A 67 -5.84 4.94 16.25
C LEU A 67 -5.32 5.61 14.96
N THR A 68 -6.01 6.64 14.48
CA THR A 68 -5.65 7.37 13.25
C THR A 68 -4.34 8.12 13.44
N LYS A 69 -4.21 8.82 14.56
CA LYS A 69 -2.99 9.54 14.92
C LYS A 69 -1.79 8.59 15.06
N ALA A 70 -1.97 7.47 15.77
CA ALA A 70 -0.91 6.47 15.94
C ALA A 70 -0.46 5.86 14.60
N LEU A 71 -1.41 5.60 13.69
CA LEU A 71 -1.11 5.15 12.33
C LEU A 71 -0.34 6.21 11.54
N GLY A 72 -0.77 7.47 11.59
CA GLY A 72 -0.09 8.58 10.91
C GLY A 72 1.37 8.73 11.33
N GLU A 73 1.68 8.59 12.63
CA GLU A 73 3.06 8.63 13.13
C GLU A 73 3.92 7.48 12.60
N LYS A 74 3.38 6.26 12.56
CA LYS A 74 4.08 5.10 11.98
C LYS A 74 4.32 5.27 10.48
N VAL A 75 3.30 5.72 9.75
CA VAL A 75 3.36 5.92 8.30
C VAL A 75 4.39 6.99 7.96
N ARG A 76 4.41 8.10 8.70
CA ARG A 76 5.47 9.13 8.59
C ARG A 76 6.87 8.52 8.72
N SER A 77 7.09 7.71 9.76
CA SER A 77 8.40 7.05 9.95
C SER A 77 8.74 6.10 8.79
N CYS A 78 7.75 5.37 8.27
CA CYS A 78 7.95 4.51 7.10
C CYS A 78 8.30 5.32 5.84
N VAL A 79 7.61 6.43 5.59
CA VAL A 79 7.91 7.32 4.45
C VAL A 79 9.33 7.88 4.55
N GLN A 80 9.75 8.35 5.74
CA GLN A 80 11.13 8.82 5.95
C GLN A 80 12.17 7.72 5.67
N GLN A 81 11.94 6.50 6.19
CA GLN A 81 12.82 5.35 5.93
C GLN A 81 12.83 4.93 4.46
N TYR A 82 11.70 5.04 3.77
CA TYR A 82 11.59 4.78 2.34
C TYR A 82 12.45 5.77 1.56
N VAL A 83 12.27 7.08 1.80
CA VAL A 83 13.01 8.15 1.11
C VAL A 83 14.52 7.97 1.33
N GLU A 84 14.96 7.80 2.58
CA GLU A 84 16.37 7.58 2.90
C GLU A 84 16.96 6.34 2.18
N ALA A 85 16.17 5.27 2.08
CA ALA A 85 16.58 4.07 1.36
C ALA A 85 16.68 4.33 -0.15
N MET A 86 15.72 5.05 -0.73
CA MET A 86 15.68 5.34 -2.17
C MET A 86 16.80 6.30 -2.60
N GLU A 87 17.09 7.34 -1.82
CA GLU A 87 18.23 8.25 -2.04
C GLU A 87 19.57 7.51 -2.03
N LYS A 88 19.70 6.50 -1.17
CA LYS A 88 20.90 5.65 -1.08
C LYS A 88 20.86 4.46 -2.05
N VAL A 89 19.91 4.43 -2.99
CA VAL A 89 19.72 3.38 -4.00
C VAL A 89 19.55 1.97 -3.38
N LYS A 90 19.00 1.89 -2.17
CA LYS A 90 18.70 0.65 -1.45
C LYS A 90 17.30 0.12 -1.82
N LEU A 91 17.07 -0.16 -3.10
CA LEU A 91 15.75 -0.52 -3.65
C LEU A 91 15.01 -1.64 -2.90
N LYS A 92 15.72 -2.70 -2.49
CA LYS A 92 15.11 -3.81 -1.71
C LYS A 92 14.57 -3.33 -0.36
N GLN A 93 15.30 -2.43 0.29
CA GLN A 93 14.87 -1.85 1.57
C GLN A 93 13.68 -0.92 1.35
N GLY A 94 13.73 -0.05 0.34
CA GLY A 94 12.61 0.82 -0.04
C GLY A 94 11.33 0.03 -0.29
N LEU A 95 11.39 -1.02 -1.12
CA LEU A 95 10.24 -1.90 -1.37
C LEU A 95 9.71 -2.54 -0.08
N LYS A 96 10.60 -3.07 0.79
CA LYS A 96 10.20 -3.68 2.05
C LYS A 96 9.46 -2.69 2.96
N VAL A 97 9.95 -1.44 3.04
CA VAL A 97 9.33 -0.39 3.83
C VAL A 97 7.97 0.01 3.26
N ALA A 98 7.86 0.19 1.93
CA ALA A 98 6.59 0.49 1.28
C ALA A 98 5.55 -0.63 1.52
N MET A 99 5.94 -1.90 1.37
CA MET A 99 5.07 -3.04 1.65
C MET A 99 4.67 -3.14 3.13
N SER A 100 5.48 -2.63 4.06
CA SER A 100 5.11 -2.65 5.48
C SER A 100 3.95 -1.70 5.81
N ILE A 101 3.76 -0.65 5.01
CA ILE A 101 2.63 0.29 5.16
C ILE A 101 1.29 -0.42 4.90
N SER A 102 1.22 -1.37 3.96
CA SER A 102 -0.02 -2.15 3.77
C SER A 102 -0.33 -3.06 4.96
N SER A 103 0.69 -3.58 5.65
CA SER A 103 0.52 -4.34 6.87
C SER A 103 -0.03 -3.47 8.02
N GLU A 104 0.49 -2.24 8.17
CA GLU A 104 -0.04 -1.27 9.13
C GLU A 104 -1.49 -0.87 8.79
N GLY A 105 -1.81 -0.69 7.51
CA GLY A 105 -3.18 -0.43 7.04
C GLY A 105 -4.14 -1.59 7.36
N ASN A 106 -3.74 -2.84 7.12
CA ASN A 106 -4.52 -4.02 7.51
C ASN A 106 -4.73 -4.09 9.02
N GLY A 107 -3.68 -3.86 9.81
CA GLY A 107 -3.76 -3.83 11.28
C GLY A 107 -4.69 -2.73 11.78
N TYR A 108 -4.66 -1.56 11.16
CA TYR A 108 -5.53 -0.43 11.48
C TYR A 108 -7.01 -0.73 11.20
N LEU A 109 -7.34 -1.29 10.04
CA LEU A 109 -8.72 -1.73 9.73
C LEU A 109 -9.21 -2.80 10.73
N GLN A 110 -8.32 -3.70 11.14
CA GLN A 110 -8.67 -4.73 12.12
C GLN A 110 -8.91 -4.16 13.51
N ALA A 111 -8.00 -3.29 13.99
CA ALA A 111 -8.07 -2.69 15.32
C ALA A 111 -9.26 -1.75 15.47
N SER A 112 -9.58 -0.99 14.42
CA SER A 112 -10.75 -0.09 14.41
C SER A 112 -12.09 -0.82 14.36
N GLN A 113 -12.12 -2.09 13.92
CA GLN A 113 -13.36 -2.83 13.70
C GLN A 113 -14.37 -2.02 12.86
N PHE A 114 -13.92 -1.42 11.75
CA PHE A 114 -14.69 -0.45 10.96
C PHE A 114 -16.10 -0.93 10.57
N TRP A 115 -16.30 -2.24 10.39
CA TRP A 115 -17.60 -2.84 10.10
C TRP A 115 -18.62 -2.72 11.25
N LYS A 116 -18.15 -2.65 12.51
CA LYS A 116 -18.99 -2.34 13.67
C LYS A 116 -19.21 -0.84 13.79
N LEU A 117 -18.13 -0.05 13.64
CA LEU A 117 -18.23 1.41 13.64
C LEU A 117 -19.26 1.91 12.63
N TYR A 118 -19.34 1.32 11.44
CA TYR A 118 -20.35 1.70 10.44
C TYR A 118 -21.80 1.63 10.96
N LYS A 119 -22.09 0.70 11.87
CA LYS A 119 -23.41 0.50 12.47
C LYS A 119 -23.62 1.33 13.74
N GLU A 120 -22.55 1.55 14.50
CA GLU A 120 -22.61 2.09 15.86
C GLU A 120 -22.14 3.55 15.95
N ASP A 121 -21.14 3.93 15.15
CA ASP A 121 -20.47 5.25 15.14
C ASP A 121 -19.96 5.58 13.72
N ARG A 122 -20.87 6.08 12.89
CA ARG A 122 -20.58 6.48 11.50
C ARG A 122 -19.50 7.56 11.39
N PRO A 123 -19.47 8.61 12.24
CA PRO A 123 -18.37 9.57 12.24
C PRO A 123 -16.98 8.92 12.40
N SER A 124 -16.79 8.06 13.40
CA SER A 124 -15.51 7.36 13.57
C SER A 124 -15.19 6.42 12.41
N CYS A 125 -16.19 5.74 11.86
CA CYS A 125 -16.01 4.92 10.64
C CYS A 125 -15.55 5.76 9.44
N SER A 126 -16.06 6.99 9.29
CA SER A 126 -15.70 7.90 8.20
C SER A 126 -14.24 8.33 8.31
N ILE A 127 -13.77 8.67 9.51
CA ILE A 127 -12.35 8.93 9.80
C ILE A 127 -11.49 7.73 9.39
N VAL A 128 -11.89 6.52 9.80
CA VAL A 128 -11.13 5.29 9.53
C VAL A 128 -11.00 5.02 8.04
N MET A 129 -12.13 5.06 7.32
CA MET A 129 -12.13 4.74 5.91
C MET A 129 -11.45 5.82 5.07
N ARG A 130 -11.57 7.10 5.43
CA ARG A 130 -10.84 8.17 4.74
C ARG A 130 -9.34 8.04 4.94
N THR A 131 -8.90 7.79 6.17
CA THR A 131 -7.49 7.54 6.49
C THR A 131 -6.95 6.35 5.68
N ALA A 132 -7.70 5.24 5.65
CA ALA A 132 -7.30 4.04 4.91
C ALA A 132 -7.27 4.29 3.40
N CYS A 133 -8.19 5.09 2.86
CA CYS A 133 -8.22 5.46 1.45
C CYS A 133 -7.02 6.34 1.06
N GLY A 134 -6.63 7.28 1.91
CA GLY A 134 -5.39 8.04 1.72
C GLY A 134 -4.13 7.16 1.74
N LEU A 135 -4.11 6.12 2.59
CA LEU A 135 -3.02 5.12 2.57
C LEU A 135 -2.97 4.31 1.26
N VAL A 136 -4.12 3.98 0.68
CA VAL A 136 -4.18 3.33 -0.64
C VAL A 136 -3.54 4.22 -1.70
N TYR A 137 -3.84 5.53 -1.70
CA TYR A 137 -3.19 6.48 -2.60
C TYR A 137 -1.68 6.58 -2.36
N LEU A 138 -1.26 6.73 -1.11
CA LEU A 138 0.16 6.80 -0.75
C LEU A 138 0.92 5.55 -1.21
N LEU A 139 0.35 4.36 -1.01
CA LEU A 139 0.94 3.09 -1.49
C LEU A 139 1.08 3.06 -3.01
N ALA A 140 0.11 3.58 -3.76
CA ALA A 140 0.23 3.70 -5.22
C ALA A 140 1.42 4.57 -5.62
N CYS A 141 1.63 5.72 -4.95
CA CYS A 141 2.77 6.58 -5.23
C CYS A 141 4.11 5.91 -4.85
N LEU A 142 4.22 5.34 -3.65
CA LEU A 142 5.46 4.71 -3.17
C LEU A 142 5.86 3.45 -3.97
N LEU A 143 4.88 2.75 -4.52
CA LEU A 143 5.11 1.53 -5.30
C LEU A 143 5.26 1.77 -6.80
N GLU A 144 5.06 3.00 -7.30
CA GLU A 144 5.21 3.33 -8.72
C GLU A 144 6.58 2.91 -9.29
N PRO A 145 7.74 3.17 -8.62
CA PRO A 145 9.05 2.78 -9.15
C PRO A 145 9.26 1.25 -9.23
N PHE A 146 8.41 0.46 -8.58
CA PHE A 146 8.52 -1.01 -8.50
C PHE A 146 7.44 -1.72 -9.32
N MET A 147 6.22 -1.20 -9.29
CA MET A 147 5.02 -1.77 -9.90
C MET A 147 4.17 -0.65 -10.54
N PRO A 148 4.61 -0.04 -11.65
CA PRO A 148 3.90 1.07 -12.26
C PRO A 148 2.49 0.70 -12.75
N SER A 149 2.30 -0.54 -13.21
CA SER A 149 0.97 -1.02 -13.62
C SER A 149 -0.01 -1.17 -12.44
N PHE A 150 0.48 -1.61 -11.26
CA PHE A 150 -0.33 -1.62 -10.04
C PHE A 150 -0.75 -0.20 -9.67
N SER A 151 0.20 0.72 -9.67
CA SER A 151 -0.01 2.11 -9.26
C SER A 151 -1.04 2.81 -10.14
N ARG A 152 -0.94 2.63 -11.47
CA ARG A 152 -1.93 3.13 -12.43
C ARG A 152 -3.32 2.54 -12.21
N GLU A 153 -3.43 1.24 -11.94
CA GLU A 153 -4.72 0.60 -11.70
C GLU A 153 -5.34 1.10 -10.39
N VAL A 154 -4.56 1.27 -9.32
CA VAL A 154 -5.04 1.84 -8.06
C VAL A 154 -5.50 3.29 -8.24
N LEU A 155 -4.73 4.13 -8.93
CA LEU A 155 -5.13 5.51 -9.20
C LEU A 155 -6.41 5.59 -10.05
N LYS A 156 -6.58 4.69 -11.02
CA LYS A 156 -7.82 4.56 -11.79
C LYS A 156 -9.00 4.16 -10.90
N GLN A 157 -8.84 3.19 -10.00
CA GLN A 157 -9.90 2.80 -9.06
C GLN A 157 -10.19 3.90 -8.03
N LEU A 158 -9.20 4.73 -7.68
CA LEU A 158 -9.40 5.95 -6.89
C LEU A 158 -9.97 7.10 -7.71
N ASN A 159 -10.05 7.01 -9.04
CA ASN A 159 -10.42 8.12 -9.93
C ASN A 159 -9.52 9.36 -9.73
N MET A 160 -8.21 9.14 -9.65
CA MET A 160 -7.18 10.17 -9.50
C MET A 160 -6.37 10.32 -10.80
N PRO A 161 -5.99 11.55 -11.20
CA PRO A 161 -5.13 11.76 -12.36
C PRO A 161 -3.75 11.10 -12.15
N PRO A 162 -3.19 10.39 -13.15
CA PRO A 162 -1.85 9.82 -13.08
C PRO A 162 -0.75 10.85 -12.80
N GLU A 163 -0.97 12.11 -13.18
CA GLU A 163 -0.04 13.22 -13.02
C GLU A 163 -0.03 13.78 -11.58
N THR A 164 -0.97 13.33 -10.74
CA THR A 164 -0.99 13.67 -9.32
C THR A 164 0.06 12.81 -8.62
N GLN A 165 1.32 13.23 -8.70
CA GLN A 165 2.38 12.57 -7.96
C GLN A 165 2.43 13.15 -6.55
N PHE A 166 2.31 12.28 -5.55
CA PHE A 166 2.69 12.62 -4.18
C PHE A 166 4.18 12.96 -4.21
N SER A 167 4.52 14.25 -4.06
CA SER A 167 5.93 14.62 -4.02
C SER A 167 6.53 14.06 -2.74
N LEU A 168 7.69 13.42 -2.86
CA LEU A 168 8.43 12.90 -1.69
C LEU A 168 9.55 13.85 -1.27
N SER A 169 9.58 15.07 -1.82
CA SER A 169 10.58 16.08 -1.49
C SER A 169 10.22 16.84 -0.21
N ASP A 170 11.23 17.13 0.60
CA ASP A 170 11.09 17.95 1.81
C ASP A 170 10.68 19.40 1.49
N GLU A 171 10.94 19.89 0.27
CA GLU A 171 10.65 21.27 -0.14
C GLU A 171 9.14 21.57 -0.25
N GLY A 172 8.29 20.56 -0.46
CA GLY A 172 6.84 20.69 -0.59
C GLY A 172 6.05 20.49 0.71
N GLY A 173 6.70 20.04 1.79
CA GLY A 173 6.02 19.66 3.04
C GLY A 173 5.31 18.30 2.97
N ASP A 174 5.44 17.55 1.88
CA ASP A 174 4.65 16.34 1.64
C ASP A 174 5.03 15.13 2.52
N ILE A 175 6.22 15.12 3.11
CA ILE A 175 6.55 14.18 4.19
C ILE A 175 5.65 14.40 5.41
N GLU A 176 5.22 15.65 5.68
CA GLU A 176 4.17 15.94 6.67
C GLU A 176 2.80 15.46 6.21
N THR A 177 2.49 15.54 4.91
CA THR A 177 1.25 14.98 4.33
C THR A 177 1.15 13.47 4.56
N GLY A 178 2.28 12.75 4.56
CA GLY A 178 2.34 11.33 4.93
C GLY A 178 1.92 11.04 6.38
N LYS A 179 2.05 12.01 7.28
CA LYS A 179 1.55 11.93 8.68
C LYS A 179 0.04 12.07 8.77
N ARG A 180 -0.59 12.66 7.75
CA ARG A 180 -2.02 12.94 7.69
C ARG A 180 -2.68 12.26 6.50
N PRO A 181 -2.68 10.90 6.40
CA PRO A 181 -3.29 10.21 5.27
C PRO A 181 -4.75 10.61 5.02
N TRP A 182 -5.48 11.02 6.06
CA TRP A 182 -6.86 11.48 5.94
C TRP A 182 -7.03 12.77 5.12
N ASP A 183 -6.00 13.58 4.93
CA ASP A 183 -6.09 14.83 4.16
C ASP A 183 -5.66 14.68 2.69
N ILE A 184 -5.14 13.52 2.30
CA ILE A 184 -4.65 13.26 0.94
C ILE A 184 -5.78 13.36 -0.09
N LEU A 185 -6.94 12.77 0.21
CA LEU A 185 -8.10 12.77 -0.67
C LEU A 185 -9.16 13.74 -0.12
N PRO A 186 -9.75 14.61 -0.97
CA PRO A 186 -10.72 15.58 -0.52
C PRO A 186 -12.05 14.93 -0.12
N ALA A 187 -12.75 15.54 0.84
CA ALA A 187 -14.11 15.16 1.18
C ALA A 187 -15.02 15.32 -0.05
N GLY A 188 -15.97 14.41 -0.22
CA GLY A 188 -16.87 14.40 -1.38
C GLY A 188 -16.25 13.81 -2.65
N HIS A 189 -14.97 13.44 -2.65
CA HIS A 189 -14.34 12.77 -3.79
C HIS A 189 -15.06 11.46 -4.14
N LYS A 190 -15.33 11.26 -5.43
CA LYS A 190 -15.96 10.04 -5.93
C LYS A 190 -14.92 9.10 -6.51
N ILE A 191 -14.76 7.93 -5.89
CA ILE A 191 -13.87 6.88 -6.39
C ILE A 191 -14.43 6.21 -7.65
N GLY A 192 -13.56 5.53 -8.38
CA GLY A 192 -13.90 4.69 -9.51
C GLY A 192 -14.48 3.34 -9.08
N THR A 193 -14.44 2.36 -9.98
CA THR A 193 -14.93 1.01 -9.72
C THR A 193 -13.82 0.12 -9.14
N PRO A 194 -13.97 -0.40 -7.91
CA PRO A 194 -12.98 -1.32 -7.35
C PRO A 194 -12.91 -2.64 -8.13
N ALA A 195 -11.70 -3.19 -8.26
CA ALA A 195 -11.48 -4.50 -8.87
C ALA A 195 -10.27 -5.20 -8.23
N PRO A 196 -10.24 -6.55 -8.19
CA PRO A 196 -9.09 -7.29 -7.68
C PRO A 196 -7.79 -6.94 -8.43
N LEU A 197 -6.73 -6.62 -7.69
CA LEU A 197 -5.44 -6.17 -8.24
C LEU A 197 -4.47 -7.31 -8.54
N PHE A 198 -4.61 -8.44 -7.85
CA PHE A 198 -3.76 -9.61 -8.00
C PHE A 198 -4.63 -10.85 -8.14
N LYS A 199 -4.15 -11.80 -8.94
CA LYS A 199 -4.72 -13.15 -9.06
C LYS A 199 -3.80 -14.11 -8.32
N GLU A 200 -4.39 -15.04 -7.58
CA GLU A 200 -3.64 -16.15 -6.99
C GLU A 200 -2.85 -16.93 -8.05
N LEU A 201 -1.59 -17.24 -7.73
CA LEU A 201 -0.78 -18.17 -8.51
C LEU A 201 -0.96 -19.58 -7.94
N LYS A 202 -1.67 -20.43 -8.67
CA LYS A 202 -2.00 -21.78 -8.21
C LYS A 202 -0.86 -22.77 -8.40
N ASP A 203 -0.88 -23.87 -7.66
CA ASP A 203 0.13 -24.93 -7.74
C ASP A 203 0.26 -25.50 -9.15
N GLU A 204 -0.86 -25.66 -9.87
CA GLU A 204 -0.84 -26.16 -11.25
C GLU A 204 -0.18 -25.16 -12.21
N GLU A 205 -0.36 -23.85 -12.00
CA GLU A 205 0.29 -22.81 -12.80
C GLU A 205 1.80 -22.76 -12.51
N VAL A 206 2.20 -22.92 -11.25
CA VAL A 206 3.60 -23.01 -10.83
C VAL A 206 4.29 -24.20 -11.50
N GLU A 207 3.67 -25.38 -11.44
CA GLU A 207 4.23 -26.59 -12.01
C GLU A 207 4.28 -26.52 -13.54
N PHE A 208 3.24 -25.96 -14.17
CA PHE A 208 3.25 -25.68 -15.61
C PHE A 208 4.44 -24.79 -16.02
N TYR A 209 4.65 -23.66 -15.33
CA TYR A 209 5.76 -22.76 -15.67
C TYR A 209 7.13 -23.35 -15.35
N ARG A 210 7.26 -24.08 -14.24
CA ARG A 210 8.48 -24.81 -13.91
C ARG A 210 8.90 -25.73 -15.04
N ASN A 211 7.98 -26.55 -15.54
CA ASN A 211 8.26 -27.49 -16.64
C ASN A 211 8.53 -26.76 -17.96
N LYS A 212 7.72 -25.75 -18.30
CA LYS A 212 7.88 -24.97 -19.54
C LYS A 212 9.25 -24.28 -19.65
N PHE A 213 9.83 -23.85 -18.53
CA PHE A 213 11.10 -23.12 -18.49
C PHE A 213 12.26 -23.95 -17.92
N ALA A 214 12.11 -25.27 -17.80
CA ALA A 214 13.15 -26.17 -17.29
C ALA A 214 14.33 -26.38 -18.27
N GLY A 215 14.17 -25.99 -19.54
CA GLY A 215 15.22 -26.11 -20.56
C GLY A 215 15.30 -27.49 -21.23
N SER A 216 14.29 -28.35 -21.04
CA SER A 216 14.11 -29.63 -21.73
C SER A 216 13.32 -29.49 -23.02
#